data_AF-M4SZL6-F1
#
_entry.id   AF-M4SZL6-F1
#
_cell.length_a   1.000
_cell.length_b   1.000
_cell.length_c   1.000
_cell.angle_alpha   90.00
_cell.angle_beta   90.00
_cell.angle_gamma   90.00
#
_symmetry.space_group_name_H-M   'P 1'
#
loop_
_entity.id
_entity.type
_entity.pdbx_description
1 polymer ?
#
loop_
_entity_poly.entity_id
_entity_poly.type
_entity_poly.pdbx_seq_one_letter_code
_entity_poly.pdbx_strand_id
1 'polypeptide(L)'
;NAASDSTEPVQYECKHCNLLSNQSKNWNLNLNPFSSRKSKLNILFEQSVCLDNLMKLLKEIGTAFYSLKQFECEQAIDQFEQLPESQLNSSFVLGQMAKAHFELHNYGKAEKLYMKLRREYPYHLEGLEYYSTTLWHLQKEIALSSLAQELTEFDKLAPETWCVVGNCFSLHKEHDAAIKFFHRAAQVDPKFTYAYNLLGHEYV
;
A
#
# COMPACT_ATOMS: atom_id res chain seq x y z
N ASN A 1 -5.55 -49.57 9.61
CA ASN A 1 -4.60 -48.53 10.07
C ASN A 1 -5.06 -47.20 9.55
N ALA A 2 -5.90 -46.54 10.35
CA ALA A 2 -6.36 -45.18 10.15
C ALA A 2 -5.25 -44.22 10.56
N ALA A 3 -4.92 -43.25 9.71
CA ALA A 3 -4.09 -42.11 10.05
C ALA A 3 -4.91 -40.86 9.78
N SER A 4 -5.29 -40.20 10.87
CA SER A 4 -5.98 -38.91 10.95
C SER A 4 -4.98 -37.78 10.76
N ASP A 5 -5.08 -37.03 9.66
CA ASP A 5 -4.42 -35.73 9.52
C ASP A 5 -5.31 -34.64 10.14
N SER A 6 -4.88 -34.16 11.31
CA SER A 6 -5.45 -33.02 12.02
C SER A 6 -4.87 -31.72 11.45
N THR A 7 -5.68 -30.96 10.71
CA THR A 7 -5.36 -29.59 10.31
C THR A 7 -5.71 -28.62 11.45
N GLU A 8 -4.70 -28.22 12.23
CA GLU A 8 -4.82 -27.12 13.19
C GLU A 8 -4.75 -25.76 12.47
N PRO A 9 -5.61 -24.77 12.79
CA PRO A 9 -5.50 -23.43 12.25
C PRO A 9 -4.41 -22.63 12.98
N VAL A 10 -3.42 -22.15 12.23
CA VAL A 10 -2.34 -21.28 12.71
C VAL A 10 -2.93 -19.92 13.09
N GLN A 11 -2.98 -19.61 14.39
CA GLN A 11 -3.36 -18.31 14.92
C GLN A 11 -2.21 -17.31 14.74
N TYR A 12 -2.40 -16.31 13.88
CA TYR A 12 -1.52 -15.14 13.82
C TYR A 12 -1.88 -14.16 14.95
N GLU A 13 -1.23 -14.31 16.10
CA GLU A 13 -1.36 -13.35 17.20
C GLU A 13 -0.58 -12.07 16.91
N CYS A 14 -1.32 -10.96 16.70
CA CYS A 14 -0.75 -9.62 16.72
C CYS A 14 -0.29 -9.27 18.14
N LYS A 15 1.03 -9.17 18.35
CA LYS A 15 1.67 -8.85 19.65
C LYS A 15 1.23 -7.51 20.27
N HIS A 16 0.48 -6.67 19.56
CA HIS A 16 -0.07 -5.41 20.07
C HIS A 16 -1.45 -5.55 20.75
N CYS A 17 -2.15 -6.69 20.63
CA CYS A 17 -3.47 -6.90 21.25
C CYS A 17 -3.43 -7.60 22.63
N ASN A 18 -2.27 -8.08 23.09
CA ASN A 18 -2.16 -8.86 24.34
C ASN A 18 -2.32 -8.06 25.64
N LEU A 19 -2.59 -6.74 25.56
CA LEU A 19 -2.94 -5.93 26.73
C LEU A 19 -4.43 -5.97 27.07
N LEU A 20 -5.30 -6.37 26.15
CA LEU A 20 -6.76 -6.40 26.38
C LEU A 20 -7.28 -7.76 26.86
N SER A 21 -6.56 -8.86 26.60
CA SER A 21 -7.02 -10.22 26.96
C SER A 21 -6.83 -10.54 28.46
N ASN A 22 -5.84 -9.94 29.12
CA ASN A 22 -5.51 -10.23 30.52
C ASN A 22 -6.36 -9.49 31.57
N GLN A 23 -7.22 -8.55 31.18
CA GLN A 23 -8.13 -7.86 32.13
C GLN A 23 -9.49 -8.57 32.33
N SER A 24 -9.72 -9.70 31.65
CA SER A 24 -11.01 -10.39 31.67
C SER A 24 -11.22 -11.37 32.84
N LYS A 25 -10.18 -11.69 33.63
CA LYS A 25 -10.22 -12.80 34.60
C LYS A 25 -10.30 -12.40 36.08
N ASN A 26 -10.54 -11.14 36.44
CA ASN A 26 -10.62 -10.75 37.87
C ASN A 26 -11.66 -9.68 38.18
N TRP A 27 -12.90 -9.86 37.71
CA TRP A 27 -14.05 -9.01 38.10
C TRP A 27 -14.91 -9.64 39.20
N ASN A 28 -14.28 -10.08 40.29
CA ASN A 28 -14.97 -10.26 41.56
C ASN A 28 -14.36 -9.28 42.56
N LEU A 29 -15.04 -8.16 42.83
CA LEU A 29 -15.09 -7.46 44.11
C LEU A 29 -15.95 -6.17 44.02
N ASN A 30 -17.10 -6.22 44.68
CA ASN A 30 -17.92 -5.10 45.20
C ASN A 30 -18.28 -3.93 44.25
N LEU A 31 -19.44 -4.05 43.61
CA LEU A 31 -20.12 -2.97 42.88
C LEU A 31 -20.67 -1.91 43.85
N ASN A 32 -19.90 -0.86 44.09
CA ASN A 32 -20.42 0.41 44.57
C ASN A 32 -21.07 1.16 43.39
N PRO A 33 -22.34 1.63 43.43
CA PRO A 33 -23.02 2.24 42.27
C PRO A 33 -22.38 3.54 41.79
N PHE A 34 -21.52 4.15 42.61
CA PHE A 34 -20.86 5.43 42.34
C PHE A 34 -19.57 5.30 41.50
N SER A 35 -18.89 4.14 41.52
CA SER A 35 -17.69 3.89 40.72
C SER A 35 -18.02 3.55 39.25
N SER A 36 -19.21 2.99 39.00
CA SER A 36 -19.70 2.61 37.66
C SER A 36 -20.08 3.80 36.75
N ARG A 37 -20.43 4.96 37.31
CA ARG A 37 -20.71 6.18 36.52
C ARG A 37 -19.45 6.89 36.05
N LYS A 38 -18.41 6.94 36.88
CA LYS A 38 -17.11 7.50 36.51
C LYS A 38 -16.45 6.70 35.39
N SER A 39 -16.56 5.37 35.41
CA SER A 39 -16.01 4.53 34.33
C SER A 39 -16.73 4.74 33.01
N LYS A 40 -18.07 4.86 33.00
CA LYS A 40 -18.84 5.08 31.77
C LYS A 40 -18.62 6.47 31.15
N LEU A 41 -18.47 7.50 31.97
CA LEU A 41 -18.16 8.87 31.51
C LEU A 41 -16.72 8.97 30.99
N ASN A 42 -15.76 8.29 31.63
CA ASN A 42 -14.37 8.22 31.16
C ASN A 42 -14.26 7.48 29.82
N ILE A 43 -15.00 6.39 29.63
CA ILE A 43 -15.04 5.67 28.33
C ILE A 43 -15.58 6.57 27.21
N LEU A 44 -16.66 7.31 27.46
CA LEU A 44 -17.24 8.22 26.46
C LEU A 44 -16.28 9.37 26.12
N PHE A 45 -15.54 9.89 27.11
CA PHE A 45 -14.53 10.92 26.90
C PHE A 45 -13.29 10.40 26.16
N GLU A 46 -12.80 9.21 26.49
CA GLU A 46 -11.71 8.54 25.76
C GLU A 46 -12.10 8.24 24.31
N GLN A 47 -13.35 7.84 24.07
CA GLN A 47 -13.90 7.65 22.72
C GLN A 47 -13.97 8.96 21.93
N SER A 48 -14.39 10.07 22.53
CA SER A 48 -14.43 11.36 21.83
C SER A 48 -13.03 11.85 21.44
N VAL A 49 -12.06 11.73 22.35
CA VAL A 49 -10.66 12.13 22.06
C VAL A 49 -10.04 11.26 20.96
N CYS A 50 -10.31 9.95 20.96
CA CYS A 50 -9.86 9.06 19.89
C CYS A 50 -10.45 9.45 18.52
N LEU A 51 -11.74 9.79 18.49
CA LEU A 51 -12.41 10.24 17.26
C LEU A 51 -11.80 11.55 16.75
N ASP A 52 -11.57 12.52 17.63
CA ASP A 52 -10.96 13.80 17.25
C ASP A 52 -9.53 13.61 16.70
N ASN A 53 -8.74 12.73 17.32
CA ASN A 53 -7.39 12.39 16.85
C ASN A 53 -7.42 11.69 15.49
N LEU A 54 -8.35 10.75 15.28
CA LEU A 54 -8.51 10.07 13.99
C LEU A 54 -8.95 11.06 12.90
N MET A 55 -9.90 11.95 13.19
CA MET A 55 -10.34 12.97 12.26
C MET A 55 -9.21 13.94 11.90
N LYS A 56 -8.37 14.32 12.87
CA LYS A 56 -7.19 15.13 12.63
C LYS A 56 -6.19 14.43 11.72
N LEU A 57 -5.90 13.15 11.99
CA LEU A 57 -5.00 12.36 11.14
C LEU A 57 -5.53 12.22 9.70
N LEU A 58 -6.81 11.88 9.55
CA LEU A 58 -7.45 11.78 8.23
C LEU A 58 -7.41 13.11 7.48
N LYS A 59 -7.56 14.23 8.19
CA LYS A 59 -7.42 15.56 7.61
C LYS A 59 -5.98 15.80 7.12
N GLU A 60 -4.97 15.48 7.92
CA GLU A 60 -3.55 15.64 7.56
C GLU A 60 -3.19 14.79 6.33
N ILE A 61 -3.56 13.51 6.31
CA ILE A 61 -3.38 12.61 5.16
C ILE A 61 -4.15 13.14 3.95
N GLY A 62 -5.39 13.59 4.14
CA GLY A 62 -6.23 14.13 3.08
C GLY A 62 -5.64 15.40 2.46
N THR A 63 -5.06 16.29 3.27
CA THR A 63 -4.38 17.50 2.77
C THR A 63 -3.13 17.15 1.98
N ALA A 64 -2.31 16.22 2.46
CA ALA A 64 -1.11 15.76 1.75
C ALA A 64 -1.45 15.11 0.41
N PHE A 65 -2.48 14.25 0.41
CA PHE A 65 -2.97 13.63 -0.81
C PHE A 65 -3.56 14.65 -1.79
N TYR A 66 -4.27 15.67 -1.29
CA TYR A 66 -4.79 16.73 -2.13
C TYR A 66 -3.67 17.53 -2.82
N SER A 67 -2.63 17.94 -2.09
CA SER A 67 -1.45 18.62 -2.67
C SER A 67 -0.75 17.73 -3.71
N LEU A 68 -0.63 16.42 -3.46
CA LEU A 68 -0.09 15.49 -4.46
C LEU A 68 -0.91 15.46 -5.75
N LYS A 69 -2.25 15.51 -5.65
CA LYS A 69 -3.12 15.56 -6.85
C LYS A 69 -3.04 16.88 -7.60
N GLN A 70 -2.62 17.96 -6.95
CA GLN A 70 -2.32 19.24 -7.59
C GLN A 70 -0.89 19.31 -8.16
N PHE A 71 -0.15 18.19 -8.12
CA PHE A 71 1.25 18.09 -8.53
C PHE A 71 2.23 18.93 -7.68
N GLU A 72 1.81 19.40 -6.50
CA GLU A 72 2.67 20.04 -5.50
C GLU A 72 3.45 18.97 -4.70
N CYS A 73 4.31 18.22 -5.41
CA CYS A 73 4.89 16.98 -4.89
C CYS A 73 5.85 17.19 -3.71
N GLU A 74 6.66 18.25 -3.73
CA GLU A 74 7.58 18.57 -2.61
C GLU A 74 6.80 18.87 -1.33
N GLN A 75 5.77 19.72 -1.43
CA GLN A 75 4.89 20.04 -0.30
C GLN A 75 4.15 18.80 0.21
N ALA A 76 3.68 17.94 -0.68
CA ALA A 76 3.02 16.69 -0.29
C ALA A 76 3.96 15.77 0.50
N ILE A 77 5.22 15.65 0.07
CA ILE A 77 6.25 14.86 0.78
C ILE A 77 6.47 15.44 2.17
N ASP A 78 6.68 16.75 2.29
CA ASP A 78 6.89 17.42 3.59
C ASP A 78 5.69 17.20 4.54
N GLN A 79 4.47 17.24 4.01
CA GLN A 79 3.25 16.99 4.79
C GLN A 79 3.13 15.51 5.20
N PHE A 80 3.50 14.57 4.33
CA PHE A 80 3.54 13.15 4.70
C PHE A 80 4.59 12.89 5.77
N GLU A 81 5.78 13.49 5.68
CA GLU A 81 6.87 13.35 6.66
C GLU A 81 6.51 13.84 8.07
N GLN A 82 5.54 14.75 8.19
CA GLN A 82 5.03 15.24 9.48
C GLN A 82 4.06 14.25 10.17
N LEU A 83 3.62 13.20 9.48
CA LEU A 83 2.71 12.21 10.06
C LEU A 83 3.41 11.35 11.13
N PRO A 84 2.65 10.77 12.07
CA PRO A 84 3.21 9.84 13.04
C PRO A 84 3.91 8.65 12.36
N GLU A 85 5.00 8.16 12.96
CA GLU A 85 5.83 7.08 12.40
C GLU A 85 5.05 5.81 12.06
N SER A 86 4.00 5.50 12.84
CA SER A 86 3.10 4.38 12.58
C SER A 86 2.35 4.52 11.25
N GLN A 87 2.01 5.75 10.85
CA GLN A 87 1.28 6.06 9.63
C GLN A 87 2.22 6.26 8.44
N LEU A 88 3.44 6.75 8.68
CA LEU A 88 4.49 6.84 7.65
C LEU A 88 4.81 5.47 7.02
N ASN A 89 4.73 4.41 7.82
CA ASN A 89 4.95 3.05 7.36
C ASN A 89 3.69 2.38 6.80
N SER A 90 2.58 3.10 6.67
CA SER A 90 1.37 2.59 6.01
C SER A 90 1.61 2.38 4.52
N SER A 91 1.02 1.33 3.94
CA SER A 91 1.14 1.04 2.50
C SER A 91 0.71 2.22 1.64
N PHE A 92 -0.40 2.87 2.02
CA PHE A 92 -0.91 4.04 1.31
C PHE A 92 0.09 5.19 1.31
N VAL A 93 0.62 5.59 2.47
CA VAL A 93 1.55 6.72 2.58
C VAL A 93 2.85 6.43 1.83
N LEU A 94 3.41 5.23 2.00
CA LEU A 94 4.61 4.82 1.27
C LEU A 94 4.40 4.85 -0.25
N GLY A 95 3.26 4.34 -0.73
CA GLY A 95 2.91 4.37 -2.15
C GLY A 95 2.75 5.79 -2.69
N GLN A 96 2.07 6.68 -1.97
CA GLN A 96 1.90 8.08 -2.38
C GLN A 96 3.21 8.87 -2.33
N MET A 97 4.05 8.67 -1.31
CA MET A 97 5.39 9.28 -1.26
C MET A 97 6.29 8.78 -2.40
N ALA A 98 6.25 7.47 -2.71
CA ALA A 98 7.00 6.91 -3.81
C ALA A 98 6.55 7.50 -5.15
N LYS A 99 5.22 7.64 -5.33
CA LYS A 99 4.63 8.31 -6.49
C LYS A 99 5.05 9.79 -6.58
N ALA A 100 5.03 10.52 -5.47
CA ALA A 100 5.47 11.92 -5.43
C ALA A 100 6.94 12.06 -5.88
N HIS A 101 7.82 11.17 -5.43
CA HIS A 101 9.20 11.14 -5.89
C HIS A 101 9.34 10.75 -7.37
N PHE A 102 8.47 9.86 -7.87
CA PHE A 102 8.42 9.51 -9.29
C PHE A 102 8.06 10.72 -10.15
N GLU A 103 7.01 11.48 -9.78
CA GLU A 103 6.61 12.70 -10.49
C GLU A 103 7.70 13.79 -10.46
N LEU A 104 8.47 13.85 -9.36
CA LEU A 104 9.67 14.71 -9.25
C LEU A 104 10.90 14.16 -10.00
N HIS A 105 10.76 13.08 -10.78
CA HIS A 105 11.85 12.41 -11.51
C HIS A 105 12.99 11.90 -10.61
N ASN A 106 12.74 11.78 -9.31
CA ASN A 106 13.68 11.29 -8.31
C ASN A 106 13.61 9.77 -8.22
N TYR A 107 13.87 9.08 -9.33
CA TYR A 107 13.68 7.63 -9.48
C TYR A 107 14.45 6.80 -8.45
N GLY A 108 15.65 7.23 -8.05
CA GLY A 108 16.44 6.53 -7.03
C GLY A 108 15.83 6.57 -5.62
N LYS A 109 15.09 7.64 -5.27
CA LYS A 109 14.34 7.71 -4.01
C LYS A 109 13.02 6.93 -4.12
N ALA A 110 12.32 7.07 -5.24
CA ALA A 110 11.09 6.34 -5.52
C ALA A 110 11.31 4.82 -5.43
N GLU A 111 12.38 4.29 -6.05
CA GLU A 111 12.73 2.87 -5.97
C GLU A 111 12.87 2.39 -4.52
N LYS A 112 13.61 3.13 -3.68
CA LYS A 112 13.83 2.74 -2.28
C LYS A 112 12.51 2.66 -1.50
N LEU A 113 11.60 3.59 -1.76
CA LEU A 113 10.28 3.60 -1.13
C LEU A 113 9.41 2.44 -1.62
N TYR A 114 9.40 2.16 -2.93
CA TYR A 114 8.69 1.01 -3.47
C TYR A 114 9.27 -0.33 -2.98
N MET A 115 10.60 -0.47 -2.87
CA MET A 115 11.21 -1.64 -2.26
C MET A 115 10.79 -1.82 -0.81
N LYS A 116 10.73 -0.73 -0.04
CA LYS A 116 10.21 -0.76 1.34
C LYS A 116 8.73 -1.16 1.37
N LEU A 117 7.91 -0.58 0.50
CA LEU A 117 6.50 -0.90 0.35
C LEU A 117 6.29 -2.40 0.07
N ARG A 118 7.02 -2.96 -0.89
CA ARG A 118 6.96 -4.39 -1.25
C ARG A 118 7.40 -5.31 -0.11
N ARG A 119 8.42 -4.91 0.65
CA ARG A 119 8.93 -5.69 1.79
C ARG A 119 7.92 -5.78 2.92
N GLU A 120 7.25 -4.68 3.25
CA GLU A 120 6.27 -4.63 4.34
C GLU A 120 4.88 -5.12 3.89
N TYR A 121 4.50 -4.87 2.64
CA TYR A 121 3.19 -5.20 2.07
C TYR A 121 3.31 -5.92 0.72
N PRO A 122 3.68 -7.21 0.71
CA PRO A 122 3.87 -7.98 -0.54
C PRO A 122 2.60 -8.06 -1.42
N TYR A 123 1.42 -8.00 -0.79
CA TYR A 123 0.12 -8.12 -1.45
C TYR A 123 -0.44 -6.79 -1.99
N HIS A 124 0.27 -5.68 -1.80
CA HIS A 124 -0.16 -4.38 -2.31
C HIS A 124 0.26 -4.22 -3.78
N LEU A 125 -0.73 -4.03 -4.66
CA LEU A 125 -0.55 -3.90 -6.11
C LEU A 125 -0.71 -2.48 -6.64
N GLU A 126 -1.46 -1.64 -5.93
CA GLU A 126 -1.76 -0.28 -6.36
C GLU A 126 -0.46 0.55 -6.48
N GLY A 127 -0.27 1.21 -7.62
CA GLY A 127 0.89 2.07 -7.86
C GLY A 127 2.16 1.32 -8.29
N LEU A 128 2.12 0.00 -8.47
CA LEU A 128 3.25 -0.76 -9.00
C LEU A 128 3.52 -0.50 -10.48
N GLU A 129 2.55 0.02 -11.22
CA GLU A 129 2.75 0.54 -12.58
C GLU A 129 3.81 1.64 -12.58
N TYR A 130 3.77 2.58 -11.62
CA TYR A 130 4.79 3.62 -11.47
C TYR A 130 6.13 3.05 -11.00
N TYR A 131 6.11 2.03 -10.14
CA TYR A 131 7.34 1.35 -9.75
C TYR A 131 8.02 0.69 -10.95
N SER A 132 7.25 0.01 -11.81
CA SER A 132 7.77 -0.63 -13.01
C SER A 132 8.36 0.39 -14.00
N THR A 133 7.71 1.54 -14.18
CA THR A 133 8.24 2.66 -14.99
C THR A 133 9.48 3.28 -14.35
N THR A 134 9.53 3.36 -13.02
CA THR A 134 10.74 3.79 -12.28
C THR A 134 11.92 2.85 -12.57
N LEU A 135 11.70 1.53 -12.52
CA LEU A 135 12.72 0.53 -12.83
C LEU A 135 13.15 0.58 -14.30
N TRP A 136 12.21 0.86 -15.21
CA TRP A 136 12.48 1.09 -16.62
C TRP A 136 13.37 2.32 -16.82
N HIS A 137 13.07 3.46 -16.19
CA HIS A 137 13.94 4.65 -16.25
C HIS A 137 15.33 4.41 -15.67
N LEU A 138 15.43 3.61 -14.61
CA LEU A 138 16.70 3.22 -14.00
C LEU A 138 17.44 2.10 -14.76
N GLN A 139 16.85 1.56 -15.83
CA GLN A 139 17.39 0.47 -16.65
C GLN A 139 17.73 -0.80 -15.81
N LYS A 140 16.89 -1.13 -14.83
CA LYS A 140 17.08 -2.29 -13.93
C LYS A 140 16.35 -3.53 -14.43
N GLU A 141 16.87 -4.13 -15.50
CA GLU A 141 16.29 -5.29 -16.18
C GLU A 141 15.98 -6.47 -15.24
N ILE A 142 16.93 -6.84 -14.38
CA ILE A 142 16.79 -7.99 -13.47
C ILE A 142 15.66 -7.75 -12.46
N ALA A 143 15.61 -6.56 -11.86
CA ALA A 143 14.59 -6.22 -10.87
C ALA A 143 13.20 -6.16 -11.50
N LEU A 144 13.10 -5.58 -12.70
CA LEU A 144 11.84 -5.48 -13.43
C LEU A 144 11.33 -6.85 -13.90
N SER A 145 12.22 -7.72 -14.38
CA SER A 145 11.85 -9.09 -14.78
C SER A 145 11.39 -9.92 -13.59
N SER A 146 12.09 -9.82 -12.45
CA SER A 146 11.68 -10.49 -11.22
C SER A 146 10.31 -10.01 -10.74
N LEU A 147 10.06 -8.69 -10.79
CA LEU A 147 8.76 -8.11 -10.42
C LEU A 147 7.65 -8.59 -11.37
N ALA A 148 7.90 -8.60 -12.67
CA ALA A 148 6.95 -9.06 -13.68
C ALA A 148 6.54 -10.53 -13.47
N GLN A 149 7.52 -11.40 -13.18
CA GLN A 149 7.26 -12.81 -12.89
C GLN A 149 6.44 -12.96 -11.61
N GLU A 150 6.86 -12.31 -10.52
CA GLU A 150 6.18 -12.38 -9.22
C GLU A 150 4.71 -11.95 -9.34
N LEU A 151 4.45 -10.83 -9.99
CA LEU A 151 3.08 -10.32 -10.17
C LEU A 151 2.23 -11.22 -11.07
N THR A 152 2.83 -11.83 -12.10
CA THR A 152 2.13 -12.77 -12.98
C THR A 152 1.74 -14.06 -12.26
N GLU A 153 2.55 -14.50 -11.29
CA GLU A 153 2.23 -15.66 -10.44
C GLU A 153 1.19 -15.31 -9.38
N PHE A 154 1.24 -14.08 -8.85
CA PHE A 154 0.36 -13.61 -7.79
C PHE A 154 -1.06 -13.28 -8.29
N ASP A 155 -1.21 -12.33 -9.21
CA ASP A 155 -2.51 -11.88 -9.72
C ASP A 155 -2.47 -11.49 -11.19
N LYS A 156 -3.13 -12.29 -12.02
CA LYS A 156 -3.28 -12.07 -13.48
C LYS A 156 -4.50 -11.22 -13.84
N LEU A 157 -5.36 -10.93 -12.88
CA LEU A 157 -6.58 -10.13 -13.05
C LEU A 157 -6.37 -8.67 -12.62
N ALA A 158 -5.19 -8.32 -12.11
CA ALA A 158 -4.79 -6.95 -11.88
C ALA A 158 -4.22 -6.32 -13.17
N PRO A 159 -4.69 -5.13 -13.60
CA PRO A 159 -4.12 -4.43 -14.75
C PRO A 159 -2.66 -4.02 -14.53
N GLU A 160 -2.27 -3.71 -13.28
CA GLU A 160 -0.91 -3.33 -12.90
C GLU A 160 0.10 -4.41 -13.26
N THR A 161 -0.25 -5.68 -13.04
CA THR A 161 0.58 -6.84 -13.41
C THR A 161 0.96 -6.81 -14.90
N TRP A 162 -0.02 -6.57 -15.77
CA TRP A 162 0.21 -6.55 -17.22
C TRP A 162 0.99 -5.30 -17.66
N CYS A 163 0.83 -4.17 -16.96
CA CYS A 163 1.69 -3.02 -17.17
C CYS A 163 3.14 -3.27 -16.76
N VAL A 164 3.38 -3.95 -15.63
CA VAL A 164 4.74 -4.32 -15.23
C VAL A 164 5.38 -5.27 -16.25
N VAL A 165 4.64 -6.29 -16.70
CA VAL A 165 5.11 -7.21 -17.74
C VAL A 165 5.39 -6.46 -19.05
N GLY A 166 4.49 -5.58 -19.49
CA GLY A 166 4.70 -4.77 -20.69
C GLY A 166 5.95 -3.89 -20.60
N ASN A 167 6.16 -3.22 -19.47
CA ASN A 167 7.37 -2.43 -19.21
C ASN A 167 8.64 -3.30 -19.22
N CYS A 168 8.57 -4.54 -18.73
CA CYS A 168 9.67 -5.48 -18.81
C CYS A 168 10.06 -5.77 -20.28
N PHE A 169 9.09 -6.09 -21.14
CA PHE A 169 9.35 -6.34 -22.56
C PHE A 169 9.79 -5.08 -23.33
N SER A 170 9.22 -3.92 -22.98
CA SER A 170 9.63 -2.62 -23.53
C SER A 170 11.11 -2.34 -23.23
N LEU A 171 11.58 -2.64 -22.02
CA LEU A 171 12.99 -2.48 -21.66
C LEU A 171 13.92 -3.35 -22.50
N HIS A 172 13.47 -4.56 -22.87
CA HIS A 172 14.19 -5.48 -23.78
C HIS A 172 14.04 -5.10 -25.27
N LYS A 173 13.39 -3.97 -25.58
CA LYS A 173 13.12 -3.49 -26.95
C LYS A 173 12.20 -4.42 -27.75
N GLU A 174 11.41 -5.24 -27.07
CA GLU A 174 10.38 -6.09 -27.68
C GLU A 174 9.04 -5.35 -27.71
N HIS A 175 8.97 -4.27 -28.48
CA HIS A 175 7.80 -3.36 -28.54
C HIS A 175 6.51 -4.09 -28.93
N ASP A 176 6.56 -5.02 -29.90
CA ASP A 176 5.41 -5.81 -30.32
C ASP A 176 4.83 -6.68 -29.19
N ALA A 177 5.69 -7.17 -28.28
CA ALA A 177 5.28 -7.95 -27.13
C ALA A 177 4.70 -7.01 -26.05
N ALA A 178 5.38 -5.88 -25.77
CA ALA A 178 4.93 -4.88 -24.82
C ALA A 178 3.52 -4.37 -25.15
N ILE A 179 3.26 -4.03 -26.42
CA ILE A 179 1.94 -3.58 -26.92
C ILE A 179 0.86 -4.61 -26.59
N LYS A 180 1.11 -5.91 -26.79
CA LYS A 180 0.13 -6.96 -26.47
C LYS A 180 -0.18 -7.02 -24.99
N PHE A 181 0.81 -6.86 -24.13
CA PHE A 181 0.61 -6.86 -22.68
C PHE A 181 -0.11 -5.61 -22.19
N PHE A 182 0.19 -4.43 -22.72
CA PHE A 182 -0.56 -3.22 -22.37
C PHE A 182 -2.00 -3.26 -22.88
N HIS A 183 -2.26 -3.83 -24.06
CA HIS A 183 -3.63 -4.13 -24.51
C HIS A 183 -4.34 -5.07 -23.55
N ARG A 184 -3.65 -6.09 -23.04
CA ARG A 184 -4.21 -6.98 -22.02
C ARG A 184 -4.53 -6.25 -20.73
N ALA A 185 -3.67 -5.33 -20.27
CA ALA A 185 -3.95 -4.47 -19.11
C ALA A 185 -5.26 -3.68 -19.31
N ALA A 186 -5.43 -3.06 -20.49
CA ALA A 186 -6.64 -2.31 -20.84
C ALA A 186 -7.89 -3.20 -21.01
N GLN A 187 -7.73 -4.47 -21.39
CA GLN A 187 -8.85 -5.43 -21.43
C GLN A 187 -9.30 -5.86 -20.02
N VAL A 188 -8.35 -5.99 -19.11
CA VAL A 188 -8.62 -6.36 -17.71
C VAL A 188 -9.38 -5.25 -16.99
N ASP A 189 -8.90 -4.00 -17.12
CA ASP A 189 -9.63 -2.82 -16.65
C ASP A 189 -9.65 -1.71 -17.72
N PRO A 190 -10.78 -1.52 -18.43
CA PRO A 190 -10.94 -0.45 -19.41
C PRO A 190 -10.84 0.98 -18.83
N LYS A 191 -10.95 1.15 -17.51
CA LYS A 191 -10.81 2.45 -16.85
C LYS A 191 -9.36 2.75 -16.43
N PHE A 192 -8.45 1.80 -16.57
CA PHE A 192 -7.06 1.96 -16.17
C PHE A 192 -6.29 2.81 -17.19
N THR A 193 -6.30 4.13 -16.98
CA THR A 193 -5.78 5.12 -17.92
C THR A 193 -4.28 4.98 -18.20
N TYR A 194 -3.51 4.50 -17.22
CA TYR A 194 -2.06 4.38 -17.35
C TYR A 194 -1.64 3.36 -18.42
N ALA A 195 -2.41 2.27 -18.60
CA ALA A 195 -2.15 1.30 -19.67
C ALA A 195 -2.25 1.94 -21.06
N TYR A 196 -3.22 2.84 -21.27
CA TYR A 196 -3.36 3.56 -22.54
C TYR A 196 -2.22 4.56 -22.76
N ASN A 197 -1.70 5.18 -21.69
CA ASN A 197 -0.53 6.04 -21.80
C ASN A 197 0.70 5.25 -22.27
N LEU A 198 0.97 4.10 -21.64
CA LEU A 198 2.07 3.21 -22.02
C LEU A 198 1.88 2.66 -23.44
N LEU A 199 0.66 2.27 -23.84
CA LEU A 199 0.36 1.90 -25.22
C LEU A 199 0.74 3.01 -26.21
N GLY A 200 0.35 4.25 -25.91
CA GLY A 200 0.68 5.40 -26.74
C GLY A 200 2.18 5.58 -26.91
N HIS A 201 2.95 5.41 -25.83
CA HIS A 201 4.40 5.47 -25.88
C HIS A 201 5.04 4.38 -26.75
N GLU A 202 4.52 3.15 -26.75
CA GLU A 202 5.08 2.06 -27.58
C GLU A 202 4.75 2.18 -29.07
N TYR A 203 3.72 2.94 -29.45
CA TYR A 203 3.37 3.14 -30.86
C TYR A 203 4.19 4.25 -31.55
N VAL A 204 4.93 5.06 -30.77
CA VAL A 204 5.74 6.20 -31.26
C VAL A 204 7.16 5.75 -31.55
#